data_AF-A0A962C982-F1
#
_entry.id   AF-A0A962C982-F1
#
_cell.length_a   1.000
_cell.length_b   1.000
_cell.length_c   1.000
_cell.angle_alpha   90.00
_cell.angle_beta   90.00
_cell.angle_gamma   90.00
#
_symmetry.space_group_name_H-M   'P 1'
#
loop_
_entity.id
_entity.type
_entity.pdbx_description
1 polymer ?
#
loop_
_entity_poly.entity_id
_entity_poly.type
_entity_poly.pdbx_seq_one_letter_code
_entity_poly.pdbx_strand_id
1 'polypeptide(L)'
;MPANQFRSFARRLSLALGIASVMWFSHLDMARAVAAEHSEYAAAIAAAQNARDRDARVRTMANRLESVAAELARLQPVGAPKPSAASVQAGTGDTEPNALTLRILSDVDELGDFESEIEEDWRAEAEQMAESGVDAAIVARHEALLSEVLSRAATFRSLIEPLRDTRASVSDVSASLANLSDWFAGQTRSRAWRAIDKSALPTSFATLDDVAAPQEPETEGALPPDSITDPPGPGELAETPDAQFTPAIQALAQSLGGNPVAIRNWVYDNVEFHPTFGSVQGADQTLLSRRGNAFDIASLTLALLRTSGVPARYAKSIVELPIDKVQNWLGNVATPQMAV
;
A
#
# COMPACT_ATOMS: atom_id res chain seq x y z
N MET A 1 -25.01 -41.28 30.50
CA MET A 1 -23.61 -40.93 30.12
C MET A 1 -22.81 -42.22 30.01
N PRO A 2 -21.78 -42.31 29.15
CA PRO A 2 -21.65 -41.91 27.74
C PRO A 2 -20.93 -43.05 26.93
N ALA A 3 -20.68 -43.02 25.61
CA ALA A 3 -19.58 -42.30 24.96
C ALA A 3 -19.65 -42.43 23.42
N ASN A 4 -20.56 -41.68 22.81
CA ASN A 4 -20.27 -40.97 21.55
C ASN A 4 -19.20 -39.93 21.88
N GLN A 5 -17.96 -40.04 21.36
CA GLN A 5 -17.07 -38.86 21.18
C GLN A 5 -15.74 -39.08 20.43
N PHE A 6 -15.27 -40.28 20.12
CA PHE A 6 -13.89 -40.44 19.61
C PHE A 6 -13.73 -40.71 18.10
N ARG A 7 -14.81 -40.72 17.31
CA ARG A 7 -14.74 -40.94 15.85
C ARG A 7 -14.88 -39.68 14.98
N SER A 8 -15.01 -38.48 15.54
CA SER A 8 -15.14 -37.23 14.77
C SER A 8 -14.07 -36.16 15.04
N PHE A 9 -13.09 -36.41 15.93
CA PHE A 9 -12.08 -35.41 16.31
C PHE A 9 -10.76 -35.51 15.50
N ALA A 10 -10.39 -36.70 15.02
CA ALA A 10 -9.15 -36.91 14.26
C ALA A 10 -9.25 -36.52 12.76
N ARG A 11 -10.44 -36.16 12.26
CA ARG A 11 -10.64 -35.65 10.88
C ARG A 11 -10.82 -34.13 10.81
N ARG A 12 -10.80 -33.42 11.94
CA ARG A 12 -11.04 -31.96 12.01
C ARG A 12 -9.92 -31.13 12.63
N LEU A 13 -8.76 -31.72 12.95
CA LEU A 13 -7.63 -30.99 13.54
C LEU A 13 -6.33 -31.00 12.72
N SER A 14 -6.26 -31.72 11.60
CA SER A 14 -5.04 -31.76 10.76
C SER A 14 -5.12 -30.87 9.51
N LEU A 15 -6.28 -30.22 9.27
CA LEU A 15 -6.45 -29.20 8.22
C LEU A 15 -6.11 -27.79 8.72
N ALA A 16 -5.60 -27.67 9.96
CA ALA A 16 -5.30 -26.40 10.64
C ALA A 16 -3.80 -26.12 10.83
N LEU A 17 -2.90 -26.89 10.21
CA LEU A 17 -1.44 -26.69 10.36
C LEU A 17 -0.64 -26.66 9.04
N GLY A 18 -1.31 -26.50 7.89
CA GLY A 18 -0.64 -26.40 6.57
C GLY A 18 -0.61 -25.00 5.95
N ILE A 19 -1.41 -24.05 6.45
CA ILE A 19 -1.57 -22.71 5.84
C ILE A 19 -0.82 -21.62 6.63
N ALA A 20 -0.17 -22.01 7.74
CA ALA A 20 0.52 -21.09 8.65
C ALA A 20 1.99 -20.79 8.31
N SER A 21 2.48 -21.04 7.08
CA SER A 21 3.89 -20.80 6.73
C SER A 21 4.07 -19.90 5.51
N VAL A 22 3.23 -18.87 5.44
CA VAL A 22 3.60 -17.52 4.94
C VAL A 22 4.55 -16.81 5.95
N MET A 23 5.12 -17.55 6.92
CA MET A 23 6.23 -17.06 7.76
C MET A 23 7.53 -16.97 6.96
N TRP A 24 7.80 -15.75 6.52
CA TRP A 24 9.07 -15.13 6.16
C TRP A 24 10.38 -15.96 6.27
N PHE A 25 11.05 -16.10 5.12
CA PHE A 25 12.50 -16.01 4.92
C PHE A 25 13.45 -16.41 6.07
N SER A 26 13.83 -17.69 6.14
CA SER A 26 15.20 -18.15 6.40
C SER A 26 15.26 -19.67 6.22
N HIS A 27 16.27 -20.17 5.51
CA HIS A 27 16.51 -21.59 5.13
C HIS A 27 15.88 -22.09 3.82
N LEU A 28 16.28 -21.45 2.71
CA LEU A 28 16.09 -21.96 1.35
C LEU A 28 16.77 -23.33 1.11
N ASP A 29 17.86 -23.63 1.82
CA ASP A 29 18.59 -24.90 1.66
C ASP A 29 17.85 -26.09 2.27
N MET A 30 17.05 -25.88 3.31
CA MET A 30 16.25 -26.93 3.92
C MET A 30 15.03 -27.28 3.04
N ALA A 31 14.39 -26.29 2.43
CA ALA A 31 13.31 -26.51 1.46
C ALA A 31 13.80 -27.23 0.19
N ARG A 32 15.03 -26.93 -0.28
CA ARG A 32 15.66 -27.64 -1.41
C ARG A 32 15.98 -29.11 -1.10
N ALA A 33 16.47 -29.39 0.11
CA ALA A 33 16.75 -30.77 0.55
C ALA A 33 15.46 -31.60 0.68
N VAL A 34 14.38 -31.01 1.21
CA VAL A 34 13.07 -31.68 1.36
C VAL A 34 12.36 -31.89 0.00
N ALA A 35 12.52 -30.96 -0.94
CA ALA A 35 11.95 -31.07 -2.30
C ALA A 35 12.61 -32.18 -3.15
N ALA A 36 13.89 -32.48 -2.91
CA ALA A 36 14.59 -33.57 -3.57
C ALA A 36 14.09 -34.96 -3.12
N GLU A 37 13.48 -35.05 -1.93
CA GLU A 37 12.95 -36.30 -1.35
C GLU A 37 11.43 -36.48 -1.56
N HIS A 38 10.68 -35.40 -1.83
CA HIS A 38 9.21 -35.43 -1.95
C HIS A 38 8.70 -34.68 -3.20
N SER A 39 8.43 -35.43 -4.27
CA SER A 39 7.92 -34.91 -5.57
C SER A 39 6.58 -34.18 -5.47
N GLU A 40 5.82 -34.42 -4.41
CA GLU A 40 4.50 -33.82 -4.16
C GLU A 40 4.57 -32.31 -3.85
N TYR A 41 5.73 -31.80 -3.38
CA TYR A 41 5.92 -30.38 -3.06
C TYR A 41 6.61 -29.57 -4.17
N ALA A 42 7.12 -30.23 -5.22
CA ALA A 42 7.86 -29.57 -6.30
C ALA A 42 7.02 -28.50 -7.02
N ALA A 43 5.74 -28.79 -7.28
CA ALA A 43 4.81 -27.86 -7.91
C ALA A 43 4.51 -26.64 -7.04
N ALA A 44 4.33 -26.84 -5.72
CA ALA A 44 4.07 -25.75 -4.78
C ALA A 44 5.30 -24.82 -4.63
N ILE A 45 6.50 -25.39 -4.62
CA ILE A 45 7.75 -24.61 -4.56
C ILE A 45 7.97 -23.81 -5.85
N ALA A 46 7.72 -24.41 -7.02
CA ALA A 46 7.78 -23.72 -8.29
C ALA A 46 6.78 -22.55 -8.37
N ALA A 47 5.54 -22.76 -7.91
CA ALA A 47 4.53 -21.70 -7.84
C ALA A 47 4.96 -20.54 -6.91
N ALA A 48 5.56 -20.85 -5.76
CA ALA A 48 6.07 -19.85 -4.83
C ALA A 48 7.26 -19.05 -5.41
N GLN A 49 8.13 -19.70 -6.18
CA GLN A 49 9.23 -19.03 -6.89
C GLN A 49 8.71 -18.09 -7.97
N ASN A 50 7.79 -18.56 -8.81
CA ASN A 50 7.17 -17.74 -9.85
C ASN A 50 6.47 -16.51 -9.26
N ALA A 51 5.75 -16.68 -8.15
CA ALA A 51 5.11 -15.57 -7.44
C ALA A 51 6.14 -14.54 -6.94
N ARG A 52 7.26 -15.00 -6.35
CA ARG A 52 8.34 -14.12 -5.88
C ARG A 52 9.01 -13.36 -7.02
N ASP A 53 9.27 -14.04 -8.13
CA ASP A 53 9.92 -13.44 -9.29
C ASP A 53 9.02 -12.38 -9.93
N ARG A 54 7.71 -12.65 -10.02
CA ARG A 54 6.70 -11.67 -10.45
C ARG A 54 6.67 -10.44 -9.54
N ASP A 55 6.67 -10.65 -8.23
CA ASP A 55 6.72 -9.59 -7.23
C ASP A 55 7.96 -8.69 -7.38
N ALA A 56 9.12 -9.30 -7.66
CA ALA A 56 10.36 -8.60 -7.90
C ALA A 56 10.34 -7.78 -9.21
N ARG A 57 9.74 -8.32 -10.28
CA ARG A 57 9.53 -7.61 -11.54
C ARG A 57 8.64 -6.38 -11.35
N VAL A 58 7.48 -6.54 -10.71
CA VAL A 58 6.55 -5.44 -10.43
C VAL A 58 7.21 -4.34 -9.59
N ARG A 59 7.98 -4.70 -8.57
CA ARG A 59 8.75 -3.73 -7.76
C ARG A 59 9.78 -2.98 -8.60
N THR A 60 10.50 -3.69 -9.45
CA THR A 60 11.52 -3.08 -10.32
C THR A 60 10.87 -2.08 -11.28
N MET A 61 9.77 -2.47 -11.93
CA MET A 61 8.97 -1.59 -12.79
C MET A 61 8.45 -0.36 -12.04
N ALA A 62 7.88 -0.54 -10.84
CA ALA A 62 7.37 0.57 -10.04
C ALA A 62 8.48 1.57 -9.70
N ASN A 63 9.64 1.10 -9.24
CA ASN A 63 10.79 1.96 -8.93
C ASN A 63 11.27 2.76 -10.16
N ARG A 64 11.24 2.16 -11.36
CA ARG A 64 11.60 2.83 -12.61
C ARG A 64 10.59 3.92 -12.98
N LEU A 65 9.29 3.63 -12.88
CA LEU A 65 8.24 4.63 -13.10
C LEU A 65 8.29 5.77 -12.07
N GLU A 66 8.62 5.47 -10.82
CA GLU A 66 8.85 6.47 -9.78
C GLU A 66 10.07 7.34 -10.08
N SER A 67 11.15 6.76 -10.60
CA SER A 67 12.33 7.51 -11.06
C SER A 67 11.98 8.48 -12.19
N VAL A 68 11.23 8.02 -13.20
CA VAL A 68 10.70 8.88 -14.27
C VAL A 68 9.83 10.01 -13.72
N ALA A 69 8.94 9.70 -12.77
CA ALA A 69 8.08 10.69 -12.13
C ALA A 69 8.91 11.72 -11.33
N ALA A 70 9.97 11.29 -10.64
CA ALA A 70 10.87 12.17 -9.90
C ALA A 70 11.64 13.12 -10.83
N GLU A 71 12.09 12.64 -11.99
CA GLU A 71 12.70 13.48 -13.02
C GLU A 71 11.69 14.52 -13.56
N LEU A 72 10.46 14.11 -13.87
CA LEU A 72 9.40 15.03 -14.32
C LEU A 72 8.99 16.03 -13.25
N ALA A 73 9.04 15.66 -11.97
CA ALA A 73 8.73 16.56 -10.85
C ALA A 73 9.72 17.74 -10.75
N ARG A 74 10.94 17.61 -11.30
CA ARG A 74 11.90 18.73 -11.38
C ARG A 74 11.38 19.89 -12.24
N LEU A 75 10.50 19.61 -13.22
CA LEU A 75 9.85 20.63 -14.05
C LEU A 75 8.75 21.40 -13.31
N GLN A 76 8.23 20.84 -12.23
CA GLN A 76 7.17 21.44 -11.43
C GLN A 76 7.46 21.29 -9.92
N PRO A 77 8.37 22.12 -9.37
CA PRO A 77 8.59 22.18 -7.93
C PRO A 77 7.30 22.48 -7.17
N VAL A 78 7.23 22.10 -5.89
CA VAL A 78 6.05 22.32 -5.05
C VAL A 78 5.65 23.80 -5.06
N GLY A 79 4.41 24.08 -5.47
CA GLY A 79 3.87 25.44 -5.58
C GLY A 79 4.11 26.14 -6.92
N ALA A 80 4.88 25.55 -7.84
CA ALA A 80 5.07 26.07 -9.19
C ALA A 80 3.84 25.82 -10.09
N PRO A 81 3.56 26.73 -11.05
CA PRO A 81 2.51 26.50 -12.04
C PRO A 81 2.84 25.26 -12.88
N LYS A 82 1.80 24.68 -13.49
CA LYS A 82 1.94 23.55 -14.41
C LYS A 82 2.98 23.90 -15.51
N PRO A 83 3.93 23.00 -15.81
CA PRO A 83 4.96 23.27 -16.80
C PRO A 83 4.34 23.49 -18.17
N SER A 84 4.80 24.56 -18.83
CA SER A 84 4.51 24.88 -20.22
C SER A 84 5.73 24.57 -21.09
N ALA A 85 5.55 24.41 -22.40
CA ALA A 85 6.68 24.21 -23.32
C ALA A 85 7.75 25.31 -23.17
N ALA A 86 7.31 26.57 -23.01
CA ALA A 86 8.22 27.70 -22.82
C ALA A 86 8.99 27.65 -21.49
N SER A 87 8.35 27.22 -20.39
CA SER A 87 9.03 27.11 -19.09
C SER A 87 10.01 25.94 -19.06
N VAL A 88 9.68 24.83 -19.73
CA VAL A 88 10.60 23.69 -19.88
C VAL A 88 11.78 24.07 -20.76
N GLN A 89 11.55 24.75 -21.88
CA GLN A 89 12.61 25.21 -22.79
C GLN A 89 13.60 26.17 -22.14
N ALA A 90 13.13 26.98 -21.18
CA ALA A 90 13.98 27.87 -20.40
C ALA A 90 14.78 27.16 -19.28
N GLY A 91 14.54 25.87 -19.08
CA GLY A 91 15.21 25.05 -18.07
C GLY A 91 16.72 24.97 -18.29
N THR A 92 17.48 24.97 -17.20
CA THR A 92 18.95 24.88 -17.21
C THR A 92 19.43 23.86 -16.17
N GLY A 93 20.69 23.42 -16.31
CA GLY A 93 21.28 22.43 -15.41
C GLY A 93 20.46 21.14 -15.39
N ASP A 94 19.99 20.73 -14.21
CA ASP A 94 19.17 19.53 -14.03
C ASP A 94 17.80 19.58 -14.72
N THR A 95 17.32 20.76 -15.09
CA THR A 95 16.04 20.96 -15.81
C THR A 95 16.23 21.23 -17.31
N GLU A 96 17.47 21.16 -17.81
CA GLU A 96 17.73 21.32 -19.24
C GLU A 96 17.01 20.20 -20.03
N PRO A 97 16.23 20.53 -21.08
CA PRO A 97 15.33 19.57 -21.74
C PRO A 97 16.01 18.30 -22.26
N ASN A 98 17.17 18.41 -22.89
CA ASN A 98 17.84 17.25 -23.48
C ASN A 98 18.44 16.35 -22.40
N ALA A 99 19.09 16.93 -21.39
CA ALA A 99 19.64 16.21 -20.24
C ALA A 99 18.54 15.47 -19.46
N LEU A 100 17.39 16.12 -19.25
CA LEU A 100 16.24 15.51 -18.60
C LEU A 100 15.68 14.35 -19.45
N THR A 101 15.56 14.56 -20.76
CA THR A 101 15.10 13.53 -21.71
C THR A 101 16.00 12.29 -21.68
N LEU A 102 17.32 12.45 -21.65
CA LEU A 102 18.26 11.33 -21.59
C LEU A 102 18.08 10.50 -20.32
N ARG A 103 17.86 11.13 -19.16
CA ARG A 103 17.62 10.41 -17.90
C ARG A 103 16.29 9.66 -17.93
N ILE A 104 15.23 10.31 -18.41
CA ILE A 104 13.92 9.67 -18.58
C ILE A 104 14.03 8.47 -19.51
N LEU A 105 14.61 8.63 -20.70
CA LEU A 105 14.73 7.54 -21.66
C LEU A 105 15.59 6.38 -21.13
N SER A 106 16.62 6.66 -20.33
CA SER A 106 17.39 5.60 -19.66
C SER A 106 16.51 4.73 -18.77
N ASP A 107 15.67 5.33 -17.92
CA ASP A 107 14.75 4.56 -17.07
C ASP A 107 13.66 3.85 -17.89
N VAL A 108 13.18 4.48 -18.96
CA VAL A 108 12.13 3.91 -19.82
C VAL A 108 12.62 2.74 -20.67
N ASP A 109 13.87 2.79 -21.15
CA ASP A 109 14.47 1.68 -21.89
C ASP A 109 14.64 0.44 -20.99
N GLU A 110 14.94 0.66 -19.71
CA GLU A 110 15.03 -0.41 -18.72
C GLU A 110 13.67 -1.03 -18.33
N LEU A 111 12.54 -0.37 -18.63
CA LEU A 111 11.22 -0.95 -18.42
C LEU A 111 10.94 -2.15 -19.34
N GLY A 112 11.70 -2.32 -20.43
CA GLY A 112 11.51 -3.45 -21.35
C GLY A 112 10.11 -3.47 -21.98
N ASP A 113 9.52 -4.66 -22.08
CA ASP A 113 8.14 -4.90 -22.55
C ASP A 113 7.23 -5.34 -21.40
N PHE A 114 7.24 -4.56 -20.32
CA PHE A 114 6.50 -4.87 -19.09
C PHE A 114 4.99 -5.03 -19.33
N GLU A 115 4.44 -4.38 -20.35
CA GLU A 115 3.01 -4.45 -20.68
C GLU A 115 2.59 -5.86 -21.04
N SER A 116 3.35 -6.51 -21.93
CA SER A 116 3.13 -7.90 -22.33
C SER A 116 3.29 -8.85 -21.14
N GLU A 117 4.28 -8.61 -20.29
CA GLU A 117 4.52 -9.43 -19.08
C GLU A 117 3.35 -9.33 -18.09
N ILE A 118 2.86 -8.11 -17.80
CA ILE A 118 1.69 -7.92 -16.94
C ILE A 118 0.46 -8.57 -17.55
N GLU A 119 0.25 -8.40 -18.85
CA GLU A 119 -0.90 -8.99 -19.55
C GLU A 119 -0.91 -10.51 -19.45
N GLU A 120 0.23 -11.15 -19.71
CA GLU A 120 0.36 -12.60 -19.60
C GLU A 120 0.11 -13.06 -18.15
N ASP A 121 0.78 -12.45 -17.17
CA ASP A 121 0.67 -12.81 -15.76
C ASP A 121 -0.79 -12.64 -15.25
N TRP A 122 -1.44 -11.54 -15.58
CA TRP A 122 -2.77 -11.20 -15.06
C TRP A 122 -3.89 -11.95 -15.77
N ARG A 123 -3.72 -12.32 -17.05
CA ARG A 123 -4.66 -13.21 -17.76
C ARG A 123 -4.59 -14.63 -17.20
N ALA A 124 -3.38 -15.15 -16.95
CA ALA A 124 -3.21 -16.45 -16.31
C ALA A 124 -3.87 -16.49 -14.92
N GLU A 125 -3.77 -15.39 -14.15
CA GLU A 125 -4.45 -15.26 -12.86
C GLU A 125 -5.99 -15.25 -13.03
N ALA A 126 -6.52 -14.55 -14.04
CA ALA A 126 -7.96 -14.53 -14.33
C ALA A 126 -8.50 -15.92 -14.68
N GLU A 127 -7.78 -16.68 -15.50
CA GLU A 127 -8.11 -18.07 -15.82
C GLU A 127 -8.10 -18.94 -14.57
N GLN A 128 -7.07 -18.82 -13.73
CA GLN A 128 -6.99 -19.56 -12.47
C GLN A 128 -8.14 -19.21 -11.51
N MET A 129 -8.53 -17.94 -11.44
CA MET A 129 -9.70 -17.51 -10.65
C MET A 129 -10.99 -18.17 -11.16
N ALA A 130 -11.18 -18.19 -12.48
CA ALA A 130 -12.35 -18.82 -13.10
C ALA A 130 -12.39 -20.34 -12.84
N GLU A 131 -11.25 -21.03 -12.99
CA GLU A 131 -11.13 -22.47 -12.69
C GLU A 131 -11.37 -22.79 -11.21
N SER A 132 -10.97 -21.89 -10.32
CA SER A 132 -11.18 -22.00 -8.86
C SER A 132 -12.61 -21.70 -8.44
N GLY A 133 -13.51 -21.36 -9.37
CA GLY A 133 -14.92 -21.07 -9.11
C GLY A 133 -15.16 -19.68 -8.50
N VAL A 134 -14.24 -18.74 -8.69
CA VAL A 134 -14.45 -17.32 -8.31
C VAL A 134 -15.60 -16.74 -9.13
N ASP A 135 -16.41 -15.88 -8.51
CA ASP A 135 -17.56 -15.26 -9.16
C ASP A 135 -17.16 -14.52 -10.46
N ALA A 136 -17.91 -14.74 -11.54
CA ALA A 136 -17.65 -14.16 -12.85
C ALA A 136 -17.59 -12.62 -12.83
N ALA A 137 -18.32 -11.96 -11.93
CA ALA A 137 -18.26 -10.50 -11.77
C ALA A 137 -16.93 -10.02 -11.17
N ILE A 138 -16.25 -10.84 -10.36
CA ILE A 138 -14.90 -10.54 -9.85
C ILE A 138 -13.88 -10.68 -10.98
N VAL A 139 -13.95 -11.78 -11.73
CA VAL A 139 -13.08 -12.02 -12.89
C VAL A 139 -13.24 -10.89 -13.93
N ALA A 140 -14.47 -10.49 -14.25
CA ALA A 140 -14.73 -9.39 -15.17
C ALA A 140 -14.17 -8.03 -14.70
N ARG A 141 -14.18 -7.76 -13.39
CA ARG A 141 -13.54 -6.54 -12.83
C ARG A 141 -12.03 -6.59 -12.97
N HIS A 142 -11.42 -7.75 -12.76
CA HIS A 142 -9.98 -7.94 -12.96
C HIS A 142 -9.58 -7.72 -14.42
N GLU A 143 -10.33 -8.28 -15.37
CA GLU A 143 -10.10 -8.05 -16.81
C GLU A 143 -10.27 -6.58 -17.22
N ALA A 144 -11.24 -5.89 -16.63
CA ALA A 144 -11.43 -4.45 -16.84
C ALA A 144 -10.24 -3.62 -16.32
N LEU A 145 -9.71 -3.98 -15.14
CA LEU A 145 -8.50 -3.35 -14.59
C LEU A 145 -7.28 -3.59 -15.48
N LEU A 146 -7.10 -4.81 -16.00
CA LEU A 146 -6.03 -5.11 -16.94
C LEU A 146 -6.14 -4.24 -18.20
N SER A 147 -7.34 -4.13 -18.76
CA SER A 147 -7.60 -3.29 -19.95
C SER A 147 -7.27 -1.81 -19.69
N GLU A 148 -7.58 -1.31 -18.49
CA GLU A 148 -7.23 0.05 -18.07
C GLU A 148 -5.71 0.24 -17.95
N VAL A 149 -5.00 -0.70 -17.33
CA VAL A 149 -3.54 -0.67 -17.20
C VAL A 149 -2.87 -0.64 -18.57
N LEU A 150 -3.28 -1.51 -19.49
CA LEU A 150 -2.72 -1.56 -20.84
C LEU A 150 -3.02 -0.29 -21.65
N SER A 151 -4.21 0.29 -21.49
CA SER A 151 -4.55 1.57 -22.12
C SER A 151 -3.66 2.71 -21.62
N ARG A 152 -3.39 2.75 -20.30
CA ARG A 152 -2.48 3.74 -19.70
C ARG A 152 -1.05 3.55 -20.17
N ALA A 153 -0.58 2.31 -20.25
CA ALA A 153 0.76 1.99 -20.74
C ALA A 153 0.93 2.36 -22.22
N ALA A 154 -0.07 2.08 -23.07
CA ALA A 154 -0.07 2.51 -24.47
C ALA A 154 -0.01 4.05 -24.59
N THR A 155 -0.77 4.76 -23.75
CA THR A 155 -0.73 6.24 -23.69
C THR A 155 0.66 6.72 -23.29
N PHE A 156 1.25 6.12 -22.26
CA PHE A 156 2.62 6.42 -21.82
C PHE A 156 3.63 6.22 -22.96
N ARG A 157 3.60 5.09 -23.67
CA ARG A 157 4.47 4.84 -24.83
C ARG A 157 4.31 5.91 -25.92
N SER A 158 3.06 6.29 -26.22
CA SER A 158 2.78 7.33 -27.22
C SER A 158 3.34 8.71 -26.83
N LEU A 159 3.42 9.02 -25.54
CA LEU A 159 3.97 10.27 -25.03
C LEU A 159 5.50 10.25 -24.96
N ILE A 160 6.11 9.06 -24.84
CA ILE A 160 7.56 8.87 -24.87
C ILE A 160 8.09 8.94 -26.31
N GLU A 161 7.34 8.46 -27.31
CA GLU A 161 7.84 8.33 -28.68
C GLU A 161 8.43 9.64 -29.26
N PRO A 162 7.80 10.82 -29.10
CA PRO A 162 8.38 12.08 -29.58
C PRO A 162 9.73 12.43 -28.93
N LEU A 163 9.99 11.98 -27.70
CA LEU A 163 11.26 12.22 -27.00
C LEU A 163 12.42 11.41 -27.59
N ARG A 164 12.11 10.34 -28.33
CA ARG A 164 13.12 9.50 -28.99
C ARG A 164 13.62 10.09 -30.31
N ASP A 165 12.93 11.09 -30.88
CA ASP A 165 13.35 11.71 -32.12
C ASP A 165 14.59 12.59 -31.92
N THR A 166 15.75 12.04 -32.24
CA THR A 166 17.05 12.74 -32.23
C THR A 166 17.11 14.00 -33.13
N ARG A 167 16.14 14.20 -34.03
CA ARG A 167 16.05 15.39 -34.90
C ARG A 167 15.12 16.47 -34.34
N ALA A 168 14.39 16.18 -33.26
CA ALA A 168 13.47 17.11 -32.63
C ALA A 168 14.21 18.37 -32.17
N SER A 169 13.58 19.53 -32.36
CA SER A 169 14.12 20.77 -31.82
C SER A 169 13.94 20.80 -30.30
N VAL A 170 14.71 21.65 -29.60
CA VAL A 170 14.53 21.84 -28.14
C VAL A 170 13.10 22.28 -27.81
N SER A 171 12.44 23.03 -28.70
CA SER A 171 11.04 23.41 -28.56
C SER A 171 10.10 22.20 -28.59
N ASP A 172 10.33 21.26 -29.53
CA ASP A 172 9.52 20.04 -29.68
C ASP A 172 9.72 19.10 -28.48
N VAL A 173 10.97 18.93 -28.04
CA VAL A 173 11.33 18.17 -26.83
C VAL A 173 10.65 18.78 -25.60
N SER A 174 10.71 20.10 -25.46
CA SER A 174 10.11 20.80 -24.31
C SER A 174 8.59 20.69 -24.28
N ALA A 175 7.93 20.73 -25.44
CA ALA A 175 6.49 20.48 -25.55
C ALA A 175 6.13 19.04 -25.17
N SER A 176 6.93 18.07 -25.62
CA SER A 176 6.75 16.65 -25.31
C SER A 176 6.93 16.35 -23.82
N LEU A 177 7.97 16.92 -23.19
CA LEU A 177 8.21 16.83 -21.75
C LEU A 177 7.08 17.46 -20.93
N ALA A 178 6.55 18.61 -21.37
CA ALA A 178 5.42 19.25 -20.70
C ALA A 178 4.14 18.39 -20.76
N ASN A 179 3.86 17.77 -21.92
CA ASN A 179 2.73 16.86 -22.09
C ASN A 179 2.88 15.59 -21.23
N LEU A 180 4.08 15.01 -21.22
CA LEU A 180 4.38 13.84 -20.39
C LEU A 180 4.23 14.16 -18.89
N SER A 181 4.78 15.29 -18.44
CA SER A 181 4.66 15.77 -17.07
C SER A 181 3.19 15.97 -16.66
N ASP A 182 2.38 16.58 -17.52
CA ASP A 182 0.95 16.75 -17.27
C ASP A 182 0.20 15.43 -17.15
N TRP A 183 0.48 14.49 -18.06
CA TRP A 183 -0.15 13.18 -18.01
C TRP A 183 0.20 12.45 -16.72
N PHE A 184 1.47 12.45 -16.29
CA PHE A 184 1.91 11.87 -15.02
C PHE A 184 1.24 12.54 -13.81
N ALA A 185 1.13 13.87 -13.79
CA ALA A 185 0.42 14.60 -12.74
C ALA A 185 -1.07 14.23 -12.69
N GLY A 186 -1.68 13.94 -13.85
CA GLY A 186 -3.05 13.41 -13.95
C GLY A 186 -3.17 11.98 -13.42
N GLN A 187 -2.15 11.13 -13.60
CA GLN A 187 -2.13 9.78 -13.06
C GLN A 187 -2.05 9.78 -11.52
N THR A 188 -1.25 10.68 -10.94
CA THR A 188 -1.13 10.82 -9.46
C THR A 188 -2.40 11.38 -8.82
N ARG A 189 -3.09 12.31 -9.50
CA ARG A 189 -4.37 12.87 -9.02
C ARG A 189 -5.55 11.91 -9.12
N SER A 190 -5.44 10.86 -9.93
CA SER A 190 -6.47 9.82 -10.06
C SER A 190 -6.49 8.83 -8.87
N ARG A 191 -5.64 9.05 -7.86
CA ARG A 191 -5.79 8.48 -6.51
C ARG A 191 -5.95 9.58 -5.45
N ALA A 192 -6.80 10.58 -5.70
CA ALA A 192 -7.68 10.95 -4.60
C ALA A 192 -8.41 9.65 -4.23
N TRP A 193 -8.00 9.04 -3.12
CA TRP A 193 -8.56 7.80 -2.61
C TRP A 193 -10.08 7.81 -2.82
N ARG A 194 -10.57 7.00 -3.75
CA ARG A 194 -11.98 6.65 -3.76
C ARG A 194 -12.10 5.67 -2.61
N ALA A 195 -12.72 6.12 -1.51
CA ALA A 195 -13.23 5.21 -0.52
C ALA A 195 -13.91 4.06 -1.26
N ILE A 196 -13.46 2.82 -1.01
CA ILE A 196 -14.17 1.65 -1.50
C ILE A 196 -15.61 1.86 -1.05
N ASP A 197 -16.53 1.95 -2.01
CA ASP A 197 -17.93 2.02 -1.70
C ASP A 197 -18.29 0.70 -1.03
N LYS A 198 -18.34 0.72 0.31
CA LYS A 198 -18.57 -0.49 1.10
C LYS A 198 -19.97 -1.05 0.84
N SER A 199 -20.89 -0.25 0.30
CA SER A 199 -22.21 -0.70 -0.16
C SER A 199 -22.15 -1.48 -1.48
N ALA A 200 -21.08 -1.32 -2.27
CA ALA A 200 -20.82 -2.06 -3.50
C ALA A 200 -19.92 -3.29 -3.30
N LEU A 201 -19.48 -3.55 -2.06
CA LEU A 201 -18.76 -4.77 -1.72
C LEU A 201 -19.72 -5.97 -1.72
N PRO A 202 -19.35 -7.11 -2.33
CA PRO A 202 -20.22 -8.30 -2.39
C PRO A 202 -20.40 -9.00 -1.03
N THR A 203 -19.87 -8.44 0.05
CA THR A 203 -20.13 -8.86 1.42
C THR A 203 -21.30 -8.04 1.97
N SER A 204 -22.51 -8.60 1.94
CA SER A 204 -23.49 -8.22 2.95
C SER A 204 -22.87 -8.60 4.29
N PHE A 205 -22.42 -7.62 5.07
CA PHE A 205 -22.13 -7.88 6.48
C PHE A 205 -23.39 -8.53 7.05
N ALA A 206 -23.24 -9.67 7.71
CA ALA A 206 -24.35 -10.29 8.41
C ALA A 206 -24.93 -9.21 9.33
N THR A 207 -26.20 -8.85 9.15
CA THR A 207 -26.88 -8.03 10.14
C THR A 207 -26.87 -8.86 11.41
N LEU A 208 -26.07 -8.44 12.38
CA LEU A 208 -26.10 -9.01 13.72
C LEU A 208 -27.36 -8.48 14.41
N ASP A 209 -28.52 -8.94 13.94
CA ASP A 209 -29.81 -8.54 14.50
C ASP A 209 -30.02 -9.13 15.91
N ASP A 210 -29.15 -10.04 16.37
CA ASP A 210 -29.27 -10.74 17.64
C ASP A 210 -28.02 -10.69 18.55
N VAL A 211 -27.00 -9.87 18.25
CA VAL A 211 -25.89 -9.66 19.21
C VAL A 211 -26.28 -8.53 20.14
N ALA A 212 -26.60 -8.87 21.38
CA ALA A 212 -26.72 -7.90 22.47
C ALA A 212 -25.53 -6.94 22.40
N ALA A 213 -25.82 -5.63 22.35
CA ALA A 213 -24.80 -4.59 22.37
C ALA A 213 -23.75 -4.97 23.42
N PRO A 214 -22.44 -4.95 23.08
CA PRO A 214 -21.40 -5.21 24.05
C PRO A 214 -21.72 -4.39 25.30
N GLN A 215 -21.84 -5.03 26.47
CA GLN A 215 -21.98 -4.26 27.70
C GLN A 215 -20.85 -3.26 27.72
N GLU A 216 -21.18 -1.98 27.98
CA GLU A 216 -20.19 -0.92 28.10
C GLU A 216 -19.02 -1.47 28.92
N PRO A 217 -17.81 -1.58 28.32
CA PRO A 217 -16.68 -2.09 29.08
C PRO A 217 -16.57 -1.24 30.32
N GLU A 218 -16.49 -1.89 31.49
CA GLU A 218 -16.24 -1.20 32.75
C GLU A 218 -15.10 -0.21 32.51
N THR A 219 -15.38 1.07 32.80
CA THR A 219 -14.51 2.20 32.52
C THR A 219 -13.11 1.96 33.08
N GLU A 220 -12.24 1.36 32.29
CA GLU A 220 -10.80 1.45 32.47
C GLU A 220 -10.46 2.87 32.00
N GLY A 221 -10.56 3.81 32.95
CA GLY A 221 -10.59 5.24 32.69
C GLY A 221 -9.46 5.68 31.77
N ALA A 222 -9.79 6.61 30.88
CA ALA A 222 -8.79 7.38 30.16
C ALA A 222 -7.72 7.85 31.16
N LEU A 223 -6.44 7.72 30.78
CA LEU A 223 -5.37 8.37 31.52
C LEU A 223 -5.77 9.85 31.71
N PRO A 224 -5.95 10.33 32.96
CA PRO A 224 -6.35 11.71 33.17
C PRO A 224 -5.28 12.63 32.53
N PRO A 225 -5.67 13.80 32.00
CA PRO A 225 -4.72 14.73 31.38
C PRO A 225 -3.54 15.09 32.30
N ASP A 226 -3.73 14.98 33.62
CA ASP A 226 -2.72 15.21 34.65
C ASP A 226 -1.75 14.02 34.90
N SER A 227 -1.88 12.88 34.22
CA SER A 227 -0.93 11.75 34.33
C SER A 227 0.24 11.85 33.34
N ILE A 228 0.52 13.04 32.80
CA ILE A 228 1.76 13.35 32.08
C ILE A 228 2.70 14.14 33.00
N THR A 229 2.89 13.69 34.23
CA THR A 229 3.78 14.36 35.20
C THR A 229 5.21 13.84 35.17
N ASP A 230 5.44 12.69 34.55
CA ASP A 230 6.79 12.13 34.44
C ASP A 230 7.51 12.73 33.22
N PRO A 231 8.74 13.25 33.39
CA PRO A 231 9.55 13.65 32.25
C PRO A 231 9.78 12.44 31.35
N PRO A 232 9.78 12.61 30.02
CA PRO A 232 9.96 11.48 29.10
C PRO A 232 11.27 10.75 29.40
N GLY A 233 11.21 9.43 29.56
CA GLY A 233 12.34 8.56 29.83
C GLY A 233 12.88 7.91 28.55
N PRO A 234 13.89 7.03 28.68
CA PRO A 234 14.46 6.30 27.55
C PRO A 234 13.44 5.39 26.82
N GLY A 235 12.42 4.91 27.53
CA GLY A 235 11.38 4.04 26.97
C GLY A 235 10.48 4.76 25.96
N GLU A 236 10.29 6.07 26.12
CA GLU A 236 9.51 6.91 25.21
C GLU A 236 10.25 7.22 23.91
N LEU A 237 11.52 6.82 23.78
CA LEU A 237 12.34 6.92 22.56
C LEU A 237 12.71 5.55 21.97
N ALA A 238 12.45 4.46 22.69
CA ALA A 238 12.82 3.12 22.27
C ALA A 238 11.83 2.51 21.26
N GLU A 239 12.32 1.56 20.46
CA GLU A 239 11.47 0.70 19.64
C GLU A 239 10.59 -0.19 20.52
N THR A 240 9.40 -0.51 20.02
CA THR A 240 8.55 -1.58 20.55
C THR A 240 8.29 -2.60 19.44
N PRO A 241 7.84 -3.83 19.75
CA PRO A 241 7.62 -4.87 18.74
C PRO A 241 6.74 -4.41 17.56
N ASP A 242 5.78 -3.52 17.85
CA ASP A 242 4.83 -2.92 16.94
C ASP A 242 5.27 -1.56 16.36
N ALA A 243 6.30 -0.91 16.91
CA ALA A 243 6.83 0.39 16.46
C ALA A 243 8.36 0.34 16.25
N GLN A 244 8.79 -0.48 15.28
CA GLN A 244 10.21 -0.65 14.91
C GLN A 244 10.71 0.48 14.01
N PHE A 245 12.01 0.80 14.05
CA PHE A 245 12.61 1.84 13.22
C PHE A 245 13.14 1.28 11.91
N THR A 246 12.24 0.80 11.06
CA THR A 246 12.62 0.28 9.75
C THR A 246 13.23 1.39 8.88
N PRO A 247 14.07 1.05 7.88
CA PRO A 247 14.66 2.05 6.99
C PRO A 247 13.62 2.94 6.30
N ALA A 248 12.45 2.39 5.96
CA ALA A 248 11.35 3.15 5.36
C ALA A 248 10.75 4.19 6.32
N ILE A 249 10.55 3.81 7.59
CA ILE A 249 10.07 4.70 8.66
C ILE A 249 11.10 5.81 8.92
N GLN A 250 12.39 5.47 9.00
CA GLN A 250 13.48 6.45 9.18
C GLN A 250 13.56 7.44 8.02
N ALA A 251 13.51 6.96 6.78
CA ALA A 251 13.55 7.80 5.59
C ALA A 251 12.36 8.76 5.53
N LEU A 252 11.17 8.28 5.89
CA LEU A 252 9.97 9.11 5.95
C LEU A 252 10.04 10.16 7.08
N ALA A 253 10.45 9.77 8.27
CA ALA A 253 10.65 10.70 9.37
C ALA A 253 11.64 11.82 8.99
N GLN A 254 12.73 11.46 8.31
CA GLN A 254 13.72 12.40 7.80
C GLN A 254 13.15 13.31 6.71
N SER A 255 12.35 12.80 5.78
CA SER A 255 11.73 13.62 4.71
C SER A 255 10.71 14.62 5.27
N LEU A 256 10.08 14.28 6.40
CA LEU A 256 9.18 15.17 7.15
C LEU A 256 9.92 16.10 8.13
N GLY A 257 11.26 16.10 8.10
CA GLY A 257 12.12 16.93 8.94
C GLY A 257 12.02 16.63 10.44
N GLY A 258 11.52 15.44 10.81
CA GLY A 258 11.26 15.06 12.20
C GLY A 258 10.24 15.95 12.92
N ASN A 259 9.45 16.74 12.18
CA ASN A 259 8.52 17.70 12.75
C ASN A 259 7.21 16.97 13.18
N PRO A 260 6.81 17.01 14.46
CA PRO A 260 5.61 16.30 14.93
C PRO A 260 4.32 16.69 14.20
N VAL A 261 4.19 17.95 13.81
CA VAL A 261 3.02 18.45 13.08
C VAL A 261 3.01 17.90 11.66
N ALA A 262 4.16 17.89 10.99
CA ALA A 262 4.28 17.32 9.64
C ALA A 262 4.02 15.80 9.66
N ILE A 263 4.55 15.09 10.65
CA ILE A 263 4.30 13.66 10.87
C ILE A 263 2.81 13.40 11.06
N ARG A 264 2.16 14.11 11.99
CA ARG A 264 0.73 13.93 12.26
C ARG A 264 -0.14 14.23 11.04
N ASN A 265 0.16 15.30 10.29
CA ASN A 265 -0.60 15.65 9.10
C ASN A 265 -0.39 14.61 8.00
N TRP A 266 0.84 14.19 7.77
CA TRP A 266 1.12 13.19 6.76
C TRP A 266 0.43 11.85 7.07
N VAL A 267 0.45 11.39 8.32
CA VAL A 267 -0.26 10.16 8.72
C VAL A 267 -1.77 10.34 8.50
N TYR A 268 -2.32 11.47 8.91
CA TYR A 268 -3.74 11.79 8.74
C TYR A 268 -4.18 11.83 7.27
N ASP A 269 -3.33 12.37 6.39
CA ASP A 269 -3.65 12.56 4.97
C ASP A 269 -3.39 11.30 4.11
N ASN A 270 -2.54 10.38 4.57
CA ASN A 270 -2.02 9.27 3.76
C ASN A 270 -2.32 7.86 4.30
N VAL A 271 -2.99 7.74 5.45
CA VAL A 271 -3.31 6.43 6.05
C VAL A 271 -4.81 6.32 6.29
N GLU A 272 -5.44 5.34 5.63
CA GLU A 272 -6.86 5.05 5.78
C GLU A 272 -7.13 4.35 7.13
N PHE A 273 -8.17 4.81 7.83
CA PHE A 273 -8.68 4.12 9.00
C PHE A 273 -9.42 2.84 8.62
N HIS A 274 -8.98 1.72 9.16
CA HIS A 274 -9.63 0.41 9.01
C HIS A 274 -10.16 -0.06 10.37
N PRO A 275 -11.47 -0.28 10.53
CA PRO A 275 -12.09 -0.53 11.84
C PRO A 275 -11.88 -1.98 12.31
N THR A 276 -10.65 -2.33 12.65
CA THR A 276 -10.31 -3.57 13.36
C THR A 276 -9.76 -3.25 14.76
N PHE A 277 -9.63 -4.25 15.61
CA PHE A 277 -9.17 -4.07 16.99
C PHE A 277 -7.83 -4.77 17.24
N GLY A 278 -6.95 -4.11 18.01
CA GLY A 278 -5.62 -4.63 18.39
C GLY A 278 -4.49 -4.23 17.44
N SER A 279 -3.24 -4.45 17.84
CA SER A 279 -2.06 -4.29 16.97
C SER A 279 -1.97 -5.50 16.04
N VAL A 280 -2.35 -5.31 14.77
CA VAL A 280 -2.45 -6.40 13.77
C VAL A 280 -1.30 -6.30 12.77
N GLN A 281 -0.97 -5.08 12.36
CA GLN A 281 0.02 -4.78 11.33
C GLN A 281 1.29 -4.17 11.92
N GLY A 282 1.14 -3.32 12.94
CA GLY A 282 2.23 -2.51 13.46
C GLY A 282 2.68 -1.43 12.46
N ALA A 283 3.72 -0.68 12.81
CA ALA A 283 4.15 0.52 12.10
C ALA A 283 4.55 0.27 10.64
N ASP A 284 5.36 -0.75 10.39
CA ASP A 284 5.96 -1.00 9.07
C ASP A 284 4.91 -1.43 8.04
N GLN A 285 4.06 -2.38 8.40
CA GLN A 285 2.97 -2.82 7.51
C GLN A 285 1.93 -1.72 7.31
N THR A 286 1.65 -0.89 8.31
CA THR A 286 0.74 0.26 8.16
C THR A 286 1.31 1.31 7.20
N LEU A 287 2.63 1.53 7.23
CA LEU A 287 3.32 2.40 6.29
C LEU A 287 3.25 1.86 4.85
N LEU A 288 3.42 0.56 4.68
CA LEU A 288 3.38 -0.09 3.36
C LEU A 288 1.95 -0.13 2.79
N SER A 289 0.99 -0.58 3.59
CA SER A 289 -0.40 -0.80 3.17
C SER A 289 -1.20 0.50 3.08
N ARG A 290 -0.72 1.57 3.73
CA ARG A 290 -1.43 2.86 3.83
C ARG A 290 -2.79 2.75 4.48
N ARG A 291 -2.95 1.75 5.34
CA ARG A 291 -4.22 1.44 6.00
C ARG A 291 -3.99 0.76 7.34
N GLY A 292 -4.63 1.26 8.39
CA GLY A 292 -4.48 0.70 9.73
C GLY A 292 -5.66 1.02 10.62
N ASN A 293 -5.82 0.22 11.68
CA ASN A 293 -6.73 0.58 12.75
C ASN A 293 -6.11 1.60 13.71
N ALA A 294 -6.81 1.94 14.79
CA ALA A 294 -6.34 2.92 15.76
C ALA A 294 -4.98 2.54 16.41
N PHE A 295 -4.74 1.25 16.65
CA PHE A 295 -3.49 0.76 17.23
C PHE A 295 -2.35 0.86 16.21
N ASP A 296 -2.59 0.34 15.00
CA ASP A 296 -1.65 0.32 13.89
C ASP A 296 -1.21 1.74 13.47
N ILE A 297 -2.16 2.67 13.35
CA ILE A 297 -1.91 4.09 13.06
C ILE A 297 -1.12 4.75 14.20
N ALA A 298 -1.45 4.43 15.45
CA ALA A 298 -0.70 4.91 16.60
C ALA A 298 0.73 4.36 16.58
N SER A 299 0.94 3.09 16.25
CA SER A 299 2.27 2.47 16.15
C SER A 299 3.13 3.14 15.07
N LEU A 300 2.56 3.42 13.89
CA LEU A 300 3.26 4.16 12.83
C LEU A 300 3.64 5.58 13.29
N THR A 301 2.69 6.30 13.89
CA THR A 301 2.93 7.66 14.39
C THR A 301 4.02 7.66 15.46
N LEU A 302 3.98 6.69 16.37
CA LEU A 302 4.97 6.51 17.43
C LEU A 302 6.36 6.24 16.84
N ALA A 303 6.48 5.33 15.88
CA ALA A 303 7.75 5.00 15.25
C ALA A 303 8.38 6.22 14.56
N LEU A 304 7.57 7.01 13.84
CA LEU A 304 8.02 8.24 13.17
C LEU A 304 8.48 9.32 14.16
N LEU A 305 7.76 9.51 15.27
CA LEU A 305 8.13 10.46 16.30
C LEU A 305 9.41 10.03 17.03
N ARG A 306 9.47 8.77 17.47
CA ARG A 306 10.59 8.26 18.27
C ARG A 306 11.90 8.20 17.48
N THR A 307 11.84 7.78 16.22
CA THR A 307 13.03 7.78 15.35
C THR A 307 13.51 9.21 15.05
N SER A 308 12.62 10.21 15.18
CA SER A 308 12.95 11.64 15.10
C SER A 308 13.48 12.24 16.41
N GLY A 309 13.67 11.42 17.45
CA GLY A 309 14.09 11.89 18.77
C GLY A 309 12.99 12.59 19.57
N VAL A 310 11.72 12.46 19.16
CA VAL A 310 10.57 13.02 19.87
C VAL A 310 9.98 11.95 20.78
N PRO A 311 10.02 12.13 22.12
CA PRO A 311 9.45 11.15 23.02
C PRO A 311 7.94 11.03 22.85
N ALA A 312 7.47 9.79 22.68
CA ALA A 312 6.05 9.51 22.46
C ALA A 312 5.63 8.23 23.20
N ARG A 313 4.34 8.11 23.52
CA ARG A 313 3.76 6.95 24.23
C ARG A 313 2.34 6.65 23.74
N TYR A 314 1.89 5.42 23.92
CA TYR A 314 0.50 5.05 23.69
C TYR A 314 -0.42 5.67 24.72
N ALA A 315 -1.61 6.08 24.28
CA ALA A 315 -2.71 6.52 25.14
C ALA A 315 -4.01 5.93 24.59
N LYS A 316 -4.85 5.41 25.50
CA LYS A 316 -6.19 4.90 25.20
C LYS A 316 -7.20 5.73 25.99
N SER A 317 -8.29 6.11 25.33
CA SER A 317 -9.40 6.82 25.95
C SER A 317 -10.70 6.46 25.23
N ILE A 318 -11.82 6.76 25.87
CA ILE A 318 -13.15 6.70 25.26
C ILE A 318 -13.43 8.07 24.65
N VAL A 319 -13.83 8.09 23.39
CA VAL A 319 -14.21 9.32 22.69
C VAL A 319 -15.68 9.24 22.28
N GLU A 320 -16.44 10.30 22.55
CA GLU A 320 -17.81 10.44 22.07
C GLU A 320 -17.78 11.10 20.69
N LEU A 321 -18.42 10.46 19.70
CA LEU A 321 -18.45 10.92 18.33
C LEU A 321 -19.89 11.01 17.82
N PRO A 322 -20.26 12.07 17.10
CA PRO A 322 -21.53 12.13 16.38
C PRO A 322 -21.66 10.97 15.38
N ILE A 323 -22.85 10.37 15.32
CA ILE A 323 -23.13 9.18 14.50
C ILE A 323 -22.82 9.42 13.02
N ASP A 324 -23.12 10.60 12.50
CA ASP A 324 -22.86 10.98 11.10
C ASP A 324 -21.36 10.96 10.76
N LYS A 325 -20.50 11.30 11.73
CA LYS A 325 -19.04 11.24 11.56
C LYS A 325 -18.54 9.80 11.51
N VAL A 326 -19.05 8.96 12.40
CA VAL A 326 -18.70 7.53 12.44
C VAL A 326 -19.15 6.84 11.15
N GLN A 327 -20.36 7.10 10.66
CA GLN A 327 -20.84 6.55 9.40
C GLN A 327 -19.99 6.98 8.20
N ASN A 328 -19.58 8.25 8.15
CA ASN A 328 -18.69 8.76 7.12
C ASN A 328 -17.33 8.04 7.13
N TRP A 329 -16.70 7.92 8.31
CA TRP A 329 -15.40 7.24 8.47
C TRP A 329 -15.43 5.78 8.05
N LEU A 330 -16.60 5.17 8.14
CA LEU A 330 -16.82 3.79 7.75
C LEU A 330 -17.26 3.63 6.30
N GLY A 331 -17.18 4.67 5.47
CA GLY A 331 -17.54 4.59 4.05
C GLY A 331 -19.04 4.72 3.81
N ASN A 332 -19.70 5.61 4.55
CA ASN A 332 -21.14 5.93 4.45
C ASN A 332 -22.07 4.73 4.65
N VAL A 333 -21.82 3.94 5.71
CA VAL A 333 -22.67 2.79 6.05
C VAL A 333 -24.11 3.24 6.38
N ALA A 334 -25.10 2.50 5.87
CA ALA A 334 -26.52 2.88 5.94
C ALA A 334 -27.08 2.92 7.36
N THR A 335 -26.54 2.11 8.29
CA THR A 335 -26.98 2.06 9.68
C THR A 335 -25.79 2.17 10.65
N PRO A 336 -25.95 2.81 11.82
CA PRO A 336 -24.89 2.93 12.81
C PRO A 336 -24.42 1.59 13.37
N GLN A 337 -25.26 0.55 13.34
CA GLN A 337 -24.91 -0.80 13.82
C GLN A 337 -23.87 -1.49 12.95
N MET A 338 -23.70 -1.05 11.69
CA MET A 338 -22.63 -1.52 10.80
C MET A 338 -21.25 -0.94 11.18
N ALA A 339 -21.20 -0.11 12.22
CA ALA A 339 -20.00 0.55 12.72
C ALA A 339 -19.27 -0.17 13.86
N VAL A 340 -19.88 -1.24 14.38
CA VAL A 340 -19.45 -1.92 15.61
C VAL A 340 -19.16 -3.39 15.32
#